data_AF-A0A5C6CF84-F1
#
_entry.id   AF-A0A5C6CF84-F1
#
_cell.length_a   1.000
_cell.length_b   1.000
_cell.length_c   1.000
_cell.angle_alpha   90.00
_cell.angle_beta   90.00
_cell.angle_gamma   90.00
#
_symmetry.space_group_name_H-M   'P 1'
#
loop_
_entity.id
_entity.type
_entity.pdbx_description
1 polymer ?
#
loop_
_entity_poly.entity_id
_entity_poly.type
_entity_poly.pdbx_seq_one_letter_code
_entity_poly.pdbx_strand_id
1 'polypeptide(L)'
;MSRKSSRRRRLGIEGLETRRVLAATLSVVDGSLLVEGDADGAIAIVDMGDGTLQVTESGAGDGGEDQVQIVEGVRDDIVINLDSGGLEANDVVSIDLSANSVAVDTIFAALGGGDNSISLDGGTITGDLIVRGGDGHDTVVVAEDASVGQDVMASLGNGDNTTSILGDVDGNLAIRNGDGDDTVAIGEESVIGGGVRMGLGDGANTVDVSGQIARDLNLRGGGDDDTISILAEAIVAGNTRASLGDGDNTMAIDGTIGNDLRYQGLDDDDNVAINANATIDGDVKLTLSGGDNAVIIDGTIHGTVDILSAHEDDTVEISDEANVDGETNLAVGEQREREQTDHRRARHQRARTAQY
;
A
#
# COMPACT_ATOMS: atom_id res chain seq x y z
N MET A 1 -90.74 18.01 -2.55
CA MET A 1 -89.56 18.49 -3.30
C MET A 1 -88.33 17.71 -2.82
N SER A 2 -87.88 16.71 -3.58
CA SER A 2 -86.75 15.85 -3.20
C SER A 2 -85.43 16.50 -3.62
N ARG A 3 -84.59 16.91 -2.67
CA ARG A 3 -83.27 17.49 -2.93
C ARG A 3 -82.30 16.37 -3.29
N LYS A 4 -81.91 16.31 -4.58
CA LYS A 4 -80.80 15.48 -5.05
C LYS A 4 -79.51 15.90 -4.34
N SER A 5 -79.07 15.09 -3.38
CA SER A 5 -77.77 15.22 -2.72
C SER A 5 -76.67 14.89 -3.74
N SER A 6 -75.99 15.93 -4.23
CA SER A 6 -74.77 15.80 -5.04
C SER A 6 -73.65 15.24 -4.16
N ARG A 7 -73.28 13.96 -4.36
CA ARG A 7 -72.07 13.38 -3.78
C ARG A 7 -70.87 14.04 -4.46
N ARG A 8 -70.23 15.01 -3.79
CA ARG A 8 -68.90 15.49 -4.17
C ARG A 8 -67.93 14.31 -4.10
N ARG A 9 -67.41 13.86 -5.25
CA ARG A 9 -66.26 12.96 -5.30
C ARG A 9 -65.09 13.73 -4.67
N ARG A 10 -64.60 13.26 -3.51
CA ARG A 10 -63.32 13.73 -2.97
C ARG A 10 -62.24 13.25 -3.94
N LEU A 11 -61.40 14.17 -4.41
CA LEU A 11 -60.16 13.80 -5.08
C LEU A 11 -59.33 13.01 -4.05
N GLY A 12 -59.12 11.72 -4.31
CA GLY A 12 -58.15 10.94 -3.55
C GLY A 12 -56.78 11.47 -3.93
N ILE A 13 -56.01 11.93 -2.95
CA ILE A 13 -54.58 12.13 -3.14
C ILE A 13 -54.00 10.73 -3.02
N GLU A 14 -53.58 10.16 -4.15
CA GLU A 14 -52.75 8.96 -4.13
C GLU A 14 -51.41 9.35 -3.49
N GLY A 15 -50.97 8.58 -2.51
CA GLY A 15 -49.64 8.76 -1.94
C GLY A 15 -48.61 8.56 -3.05
N LEU A 16 -47.64 9.45 -3.16
CA LEU A 16 -46.49 9.24 -4.04
C LEU A 16 -45.86 7.90 -3.66
N GLU A 17 -45.59 7.06 -4.66
CA GLU A 17 -44.80 5.85 -4.45
C GLU A 17 -43.45 6.26 -3.85
N THR A 18 -43.10 5.73 -2.69
CA THR A 18 -41.74 5.80 -2.15
C THR A 18 -40.84 4.95 -3.02
N ARG A 19 -40.37 5.53 -4.14
CA ARG A 19 -39.27 4.96 -4.90
C ARG A 19 -38.01 5.22 -4.10
N ARG A 20 -37.46 4.14 -3.56
CA ARG A 20 -36.18 4.16 -2.86
C ARG A 20 -35.10 3.97 -3.90
N VAL A 21 -34.08 4.81 -3.83
CA VAL A 21 -32.89 4.77 -4.67
C VAL A 21 -31.69 4.77 -3.73
N LEU A 22 -30.57 4.24 -4.20
CA LEU A 22 -29.27 4.38 -3.54
C LEU A 22 -28.96 5.87 -3.34
N ALA A 23 -28.27 6.22 -2.26
CA ALA A 23 -27.77 7.58 -2.05
C ALA A 23 -26.65 7.87 -3.06
N ALA A 24 -25.75 6.89 -3.24
CA ALA A 24 -24.82 6.86 -4.36
C ALA A 24 -25.57 6.66 -5.69
N THR A 25 -25.26 7.49 -6.68
CA THR A 25 -25.80 7.39 -8.04
C THR A 25 -25.05 6.32 -8.82
N LEU A 26 -25.81 5.41 -9.45
CA LEU A 26 -25.26 4.39 -10.33
C LEU A 26 -25.58 4.66 -11.79
N SER A 27 -24.60 4.50 -12.67
CA SER A 27 -24.81 4.48 -14.12
C SER A 27 -23.86 3.55 -14.85
N VAL A 28 -24.24 3.09 -16.05
CA VAL A 28 -23.34 2.37 -16.95
C VAL A 28 -23.12 3.21 -18.20
N VAL A 29 -21.88 3.60 -18.45
CA VAL A 29 -21.49 4.43 -19.58
C VAL A 29 -20.43 3.69 -20.39
N ASP A 30 -20.74 3.41 -21.65
CA ASP A 30 -19.87 2.68 -22.60
C ASP A 30 -19.38 1.28 -22.16
N GLY A 31 -19.89 0.76 -21.04
CA GLY A 31 -19.49 -0.53 -20.48
C GLY A 31 -18.88 -0.42 -19.09
N SER A 32 -18.57 0.79 -18.63
CA SER A 32 -18.05 1.03 -17.29
C SER A 32 -19.19 1.31 -16.30
N LEU A 33 -19.12 0.71 -15.10
CA LEU A 33 -19.97 1.05 -13.98
C LEU A 33 -19.42 2.31 -13.30
N LEU A 34 -20.25 3.35 -13.17
CA LEU A 34 -19.95 4.56 -12.42
C LEU A 34 -20.78 4.55 -11.13
N VAL A 35 -20.11 4.69 -9.99
CA VAL A 35 -20.66 4.89 -8.64
C VAL A 35 -20.23 6.27 -8.18
N GLU A 36 -21.17 7.20 -8.04
CA GLU A 36 -20.85 8.61 -7.73
C GLU A 36 -21.77 9.18 -6.66
N GLY A 37 -21.25 9.99 -5.74
CA GLY A 37 -22.04 10.72 -4.74
C GLY A 37 -21.54 10.51 -3.32
N ASP A 38 -22.41 10.71 -2.34
CA ASP A 38 -22.11 10.46 -0.93
C ASP A 38 -22.89 9.20 -0.53
N ALA A 39 -22.21 8.21 0.04
CA ALA A 39 -22.85 6.98 0.49
C ALA A 39 -23.43 7.17 1.92
N ASP A 40 -24.66 6.72 2.15
CA ASP A 40 -25.27 6.70 3.49
C ASP A 40 -24.86 5.44 4.28
N GLY A 41 -24.20 4.48 3.63
CA GLY A 41 -23.61 3.30 4.25
C GLY A 41 -22.75 2.49 3.29
N ALA A 42 -22.34 1.28 3.71
CA ALA A 42 -21.37 0.47 2.95
C ALA A 42 -21.90 0.05 1.58
N ILE A 43 -21.06 0.16 0.55
CA ILE A 43 -21.35 -0.25 -0.82
C ILE A 43 -20.75 -1.64 -1.08
N ALA A 44 -21.57 -2.59 -1.51
CA ALA A 44 -21.13 -3.89 -1.98
C ALA A 44 -21.44 -4.06 -3.46
N ILE A 45 -20.43 -4.39 -4.27
CA ILE A 45 -20.54 -4.69 -5.71
C ILE A 45 -20.23 -6.18 -5.89
N VAL A 46 -21.21 -6.97 -6.30
CA VAL A 46 -21.09 -8.45 -6.37
C VAL A 46 -21.40 -8.94 -7.78
N ASP A 47 -20.51 -9.72 -8.37
CA ASP A 47 -20.78 -10.47 -9.60
C ASP A 47 -21.71 -11.65 -9.32
N MET A 48 -22.89 -11.65 -9.95
CA MET A 48 -23.94 -12.64 -9.71
C MET A 48 -23.76 -13.93 -10.51
N GLY A 49 -22.76 -14.01 -11.39
CA GLY A 49 -22.46 -15.19 -12.20
C GLY A 49 -23.31 -15.35 -13.47
N ASP A 50 -24.15 -14.36 -13.78
CA ASP A 50 -24.99 -14.33 -14.98
C ASP A 50 -24.69 -13.15 -15.92
N GLY A 51 -23.52 -12.51 -15.73
CA GLY A 51 -23.10 -11.31 -16.46
C GLY A 51 -23.70 -10.02 -15.92
N THR A 52 -24.28 -10.05 -14.72
CA THR A 52 -24.80 -8.86 -14.03
C THR A 52 -24.06 -8.62 -12.72
N LEU A 53 -23.99 -7.35 -12.32
CA LEU A 53 -23.51 -6.94 -11.01
C LEU A 53 -24.71 -6.58 -10.12
N GLN A 54 -24.68 -7.00 -8.87
CA GLN A 54 -25.55 -6.47 -7.83
C GLN A 54 -24.79 -5.40 -7.05
N VAL A 55 -25.32 -4.19 -6.99
CA VAL A 55 -24.81 -3.13 -6.12
C VAL A 55 -25.77 -2.93 -4.96
N THR A 56 -25.28 -3.09 -3.74
CA THR A 56 -26.01 -2.90 -2.49
C THR A 56 -25.43 -1.72 -1.74
N GLU A 57 -26.27 -0.89 -1.13
CA GLU A 57 -25.87 0.10 -0.13
C GLU A 57 -26.57 -0.20 1.18
N SER A 58 -25.79 -0.55 2.20
CA SER A 58 -26.32 -0.98 3.49
C SER A 58 -26.90 0.18 4.28
N GLY A 59 -28.10 -0.01 4.84
CA GLY A 59 -28.70 0.99 5.73
C GLY A 59 -29.22 2.28 5.08
N ALA A 60 -29.09 2.47 3.76
CA ALA A 60 -29.46 3.72 3.06
C ALA A 60 -30.98 4.01 3.01
N GLY A 61 -31.85 3.04 3.35
CA GLY A 61 -33.29 3.26 3.41
C GLY A 61 -33.72 4.10 4.63
N ASP A 62 -34.85 4.82 4.54
CA ASP A 62 -35.45 5.62 5.63
C ASP A 62 -35.64 4.88 6.99
N GLY A 63 -35.55 3.56 6.99
CA GLY A 63 -35.63 2.69 8.17
C GLY A 63 -34.36 1.89 8.47
N GLY A 64 -33.23 2.21 7.83
CA GLY A 64 -31.98 1.44 7.92
C GLY A 64 -31.98 0.15 7.11
N GLU A 65 -32.80 0.05 6.05
CA GLU A 65 -32.82 -1.13 5.16
C GLU A 65 -31.89 -0.94 3.97
N ASP A 66 -31.27 -2.04 3.53
CA ASP A 66 -30.38 -2.04 2.38
C ASP A 66 -31.12 -1.65 1.09
N GLN A 67 -30.46 -0.86 0.26
CA GLN A 67 -30.89 -0.58 -1.11
C GLN A 67 -30.10 -1.48 -2.06
N VAL A 68 -30.77 -2.03 -3.06
CA VAL A 68 -30.17 -2.99 -3.99
C VAL A 68 -30.54 -2.61 -5.43
N GLN A 69 -29.55 -2.61 -6.31
CA GLN A 69 -29.71 -2.37 -7.74
C GLN A 69 -28.96 -3.45 -8.53
N ILE A 70 -29.65 -4.06 -9.50
CA ILE A 70 -29.02 -4.94 -10.49
C ILE A 70 -28.57 -4.10 -11.68
N VAL A 71 -27.31 -4.25 -12.04
CA VAL A 71 -26.64 -3.53 -13.11
C VAL A 71 -26.26 -4.51 -14.21
N GLU A 72 -26.73 -4.24 -15.42
CA GLU A 72 -26.41 -5.01 -16.63
C GLU A 72 -25.46 -4.22 -17.53
N GLY A 73 -24.70 -4.94 -18.38
CA GLY A 73 -23.91 -4.32 -19.44
C GLY A 73 -22.54 -3.79 -19.02
N VAL A 74 -22.09 -4.11 -17.80
CA VAL A 74 -20.72 -3.84 -17.35
C VAL A 74 -19.77 -4.81 -18.06
N ARG A 75 -18.73 -4.27 -18.69
CA ARG A 75 -17.79 -5.03 -19.54
C ARG A 75 -16.45 -4.33 -19.73
N ASP A 76 -16.21 -3.29 -18.94
CA ASP A 76 -15.05 -2.39 -19.04
C ASP A 76 -14.63 -2.03 -17.61
N ASP A 77 -14.75 -0.78 -17.15
CA ASP A 77 -14.23 -0.40 -15.83
C ASP A 77 -15.28 -0.41 -14.70
N ILE A 78 -14.80 -0.39 -13.46
CA ILE A 78 -15.57 0.07 -12.30
C ILE A 78 -14.93 1.37 -11.82
N VAL A 79 -15.70 2.45 -11.79
CA VAL A 79 -15.27 3.79 -11.38
C VAL A 79 -16.12 4.21 -10.18
N ILE A 80 -15.47 4.40 -9.04
CA ILE A 80 -16.07 4.82 -7.78
C ILE A 80 -15.51 6.19 -7.43
N ASN A 81 -16.40 7.17 -7.29
CA ASN A 81 -16.09 8.53 -6.85
C ASN A 81 -17.04 8.89 -5.72
N LEU A 82 -16.66 8.54 -4.50
CA LEU A 82 -17.40 8.90 -3.30
C LEU A 82 -16.83 10.20 -2.71
N ASP A 83 -17.67 10.90 -1.96
CA ASP A 83 -17.28 12.05 -1.14
C ASP A 83 -16.51 13.16 -1.88
N SER A 84 -16.82 13.33 -3.17
CA SER A 84 -16.22 14.36 -4.03
C SER A 84 -16.43 15.79 -3.53
N GLY A 85 -17.31 15.99 -2.56
CA GLY A 85 -17.57 17.26 -1.87
C GLY A 85 -16.57 17.61 -0.75
N GLY A 86 -15.67 16.70 -0.37
CA GLY A 86 -14.71 16.90 0.72
C GLY A 86 -15.36 16.84 2.10
N LEU A 87 -16.39 16.00 2.24
CA LEU A 87 -16.88 15.59 3.55
C LEU A 87 -15.89 14.53 4.06
N GLU A 88 -15.56 14.57 5.35
CA GLU A 88 -14.72 13.55 6.00
C GLU A 88 -15.62 12.36 6.39
N ALA A 89 -16.45 11.85 5.47
CA ALA A 89 -17.29 10.69 5.77
C ALA A 89 -16.48 9.40 5.54
N ASN A 90 -16.84 8.37 6.29
CA ASN A 90 -16.14 7.10 6.21
C ASN A 90 -16.84 6.22 5.17
N ASP A 91 -16.17 5.92 4.06
CA ASP A 91 -16.69 5.05 3.03
C ASP A 91 -16.19 3.61 3.18
N VAL A 92 -17.09 2.65 2.95
CA VAL A 92 -16.77 1.22 2.97
C VAL A 92 -17.23 0.61 1.65
N VAL A 93 -16.30 0.07 0.87
CA VAL A 93 -16.59 -0.53 -0.44
C VAL A 93 -16.04 -1.96 -0.50
N SER A 94 -16.90 -2.93 -0.78
CA SER A 94 -16.46 -4.31 -1.06
C SER A 94 -16.80 -4.70 -2.50
N ILE A 95 -15.84 -5.24 -3.23
CA ILE A 95 -16.01 -5.67 -4.63
C ILE A 95 -15.74 -7.17 -4.71
N ASP A 96 -16.78 -7.97 -4.91
CA ASP A 96 -16.68 -9.43 -5.08
C ASP A 96 -16.85 -9.79 -6.55
N LEU A 97 -15.77 -10.21 -7.20
CA LEU A 97 -15.74 -10.67 -8.60
C LEU A 97 -15.51 -12.19 -8.71
N SER A 98 -15.71 -12.94 -7.62
CA SER A 98 -15.41 -14.37 -7.55
C SER A 98 -16.18 -15.21 -8.58
N ALA A 99 -17.36 -14.76 -9.02
CA ALA A 99 -18.13 -15.45 -10.05
C ALA A 99 -17.52 -15.33 -11.46
N ASN A 100 -16.65 -14.34 -11.68
CA ASN A 100 -15.86 -14.11 -12.91
C ASN A 100 -16.69 -14.20 -14.20
N SER A 101 -17.91 -13.65 -14.17
CA SER A 101 -18.84 -13.59 -15.29
C SER A 101 -18.90 -12.20 -15.94
N VAL A 102 -18.47 -11.17 -15.21
CA VAL A 102 -18.29 -9.81 -15.70
C VAL A 102 -16.80 -9.55 -15.93
N ALA A 103 -16.45 -9.15 -17.16
CA ALA A 103 -15.09 -8.71 -17.46
C ALA A 103 -14.91 -7.26 -16.96
N VAL A 104 -13.97 -7.07 -16.03
CA VAL A 104 -13.57 -5.76 -15.52
C VAL A 104 -12.12 -5.50 -15.96
N ASP A 105 -11.88 -4.37 -16.61
CA ASP A 105 -10.52 -3.95 -16.98
C ASP A 105 -9.86 -3.25 -15.80
N THR A 106 -10.29 -2.03 -15.48
CA THR A 106 -9.73 -1.24 -14.38
C THR A 106 -10.74 -1.03 -13.27
N ILE A 107 -10.27 -1.03 -12.02
CA ILE A 107 -11.01 -0.48 -10.88
C ILE A 107 -10.34 0.82 -10.47
N PHE A 108 -11.07 1.93 -10.53
CA PHE A 108 -10.66 3.22 -10.00
C PHE A 108 -11.58 3.61 -8.85
N ALA A 109 -11.00 3.85 -7.67
CA ALA A 109 -11.72 4.31 -6.50
C ALA A 109 -11.10 5.60 -5.96
N ALA A 110 -11.89 6.67 -5.89
CA ALA A 110 -11.60 7.87 -5.13
C ALA A 110 -12.64 7.97 -4.00
N LEU A 111 -12.17 7.87 -2.76
CA LEU A 111 -13.02 7.71 -1.57
C LEU A 111 -13.12 8.99 -0.73
N GLY A 112 -12.47 10.09 -1.13
CA GLY A 112 -12.55 11.35 -0.38
C GLY A 112 -11.68 11.33 0.89
N GLY A 113 -12.08 12.08 1.91
CA GLY A 113 -11.46 12.02 3.25
C GLY A 113 -12.20 11.03 4.16
N GLY A 114 -11.99 11.10 5.47
CA GLY A 114 -12.57 10.14 6.41
C GLY A 114 -11.83 8.80 6.43
N ASP A 115 -12.27 7.88 7.30
CA ASP A 115 -11.66 6.55 7.42
C ASP A 115 -12.29 5.62 6.38
N ASN A 116 -11.62 5.42 5.24
CA ASN A 116 -12.19 4.65 4.15
C ASN A 116 -11.68 3.21 4.12
N SER A 117 -12.45 2.32 3.50
CA SER A 117 -12.00 0.95 3.25
C SER A 117 -12.47 0.46 1.90
N ILE A 118 -11.59 -0.21 1.18
CA ILE A 118 -11.91 -0.92 -0.06
C ILE A 118 -11.32 -2.33 -0.07
N SER A 119 -12.15 -3.32 -0.41
CA SER A 119 -11.71 -4.70 -0.67
C SER A 119 -12.01 -5.12 -2.11
N LEU A 120 -11.06 -5.85 -2.70
CA LEU A 120 -11.26 -6.65 -3.90
C LEU A 120 -11.19 -8.13 -3.51
N ASP A 121 -12.32 -8.80 -3.63
CA ASP A 121 -12.55 -10.18 -3.22
C ASP A 121 -12.77 -11.06 -4.47
N GLY A 122 -11.85 -12.00 -4.70
CA GLY A 122 -11.95 -12.95 -5.81
C GLY A 122 -11.87 -12.33 -7.21
N GLY A 123 -11.88 -13.21 -8.21
CA GLY A 123 -11.96 -12.82 -9.62
C GLY A 123 -10.66 -12.26 -10.20
N THR A 124 -10.73 -11.76 -11.43
CA THR A 124 -9.58 -11.19 -12.13
C THR A 124 -9.99 -9.88 -12.79
N ILE A 125 -9.24 -8.81 -12.52
CA ILE A 125 -9.29 -7.59 -13.33
C ILE A 125 -8.12 -7.60 -14.31
N THR A 126 -8.33 -7.22 -15.57
CA THR A 126 -7.26 -7.31 -16.59
C THR A 126 -6.30 -6.11 -16.59
N GLY A 127 -6.71 -5.02 -15.96
CA GLY A 127 -5.99 -3.76 -15.86
C GLY A 127 -5.55 -3.47 -14.43
N ASP A 128 -5.69 -2.21 -14.03
CA ASP A 128 -5.15 -1.69 -12.77
C ASP A 128 -6.20 -1.68 -11.66
N LEU A 129 -5.74 -1.78 -10.41
CA LEU A 129 -6.48 -1.33 -9.23
C LEU A 129 -5.87 -0.02 -8.75
N ILE A 130 -6.63 1.06 -8.83
CA ILE A 130 -6.19 2.40 -8.44
C ILE A 130 -7.09 2.89 -7.32
N VAL A 131 -6.53 3.10 -6.13
CA VAL A 131 -7.23 3.60 -4.95
C VAL A 131 -6.64 4.95 -4.52
N ARG A 132 -7.52 5.91 -4.28
CA ARG A 132 -7.19 7.23 -3.74
C ARG A 132 -8.05 7.49 -2.51
N GLY A 133 -7.39 7.45 -1.36
CA GLY A 133 -7.88 7.97 -0.10
C GLY A 133 -7.53 9.45 0.07
N GLY A 134 -7.75 9.95 1.29
CA GLY A 134 -7.64 11.36 1.63
C GLY A 134 -6.98 11.56 2.99
N ASP A 135 -7.55 12.41 3.84
CA ASP A 135 -7.16 12.45 5.24
C ASP A 135 -8.09 11.50 6.01
N GLY A 136 -7.53 10.58 6.80
CA GLY A 136 -8.25 9.59 7.60
C GLY A 136 -7.55 8.23 7.60
N HIS A 137 -8.06 7.28 8.37
CA HIS A 137 -7.48 5.93 8.44
C HIS A 137 -8.00 5.07 7.28
N ASP A 138 -7.25 4.99 6.18
CA ASP A 138 -7.69 4.28 4.99
C ASP A 138 -7.20 2.83 4.95
N THR A 139 -8.02 1.93 4.42
CA THR A 139 -7.71 0.50 4.27
C THR A 139 -7.89 0.02 2.83
N VAL A 140 -6.88 -0.67 2.28
CA VAL A 140 -6.94 -1.33 0.97
C VAL A 140 -6.63 -2.82 1.12
N VAL A 141 -7.52 -3.67 0.61
CA VAL A 141 -7.33 -5.13 0.63
C VAL A 141 -7.49 -5.72 -0.78
N VAL A 142 -6.50 -6.48 -1.22
CA VAL A 142 -6.61 -7.43 -2.34
C VAL A 142 -6.60 -8.83 -1.75
N ALA A 143 -7.75 -9.50 -1.71
CA ALA A 143 -7.89 -10.80 -1.05
C ALA A 143 -7.14 -11.93 -1.80
N GLU A 144 -6.86 -13.04 -1.10
CA GLU A 144 -6.11 -14.21 -1.61
C GLU A 144 -6.58 -14.69 -2.99
N ASP A 145 -7.89 -14.80 -3.19
CA ASP A 145 -8.47 -15.30 -4.45
C ASP A 145 -8.58 -14.24 -5.57
N ALA A 146 -8.15 -13.01 -5.32
CA ALA A 146 -8.19 -11.92 -6.31
C ALA A 146 -6.89 -11.84 -7.13
N SER A 147 -7.01 -11.43 -8.39
CA SER A 147 -5.87 -11.19 -9.28
C SER A 147 -6.01 -9.86 -10.03
N VAL A 148 -4.94 -9.07 -10.01
CA VAL A 148 -4.81 -7.81 -10.76
C VAL A 148 -3.81 -7.99 -11.90
N GLY A 149 -4.29 -7.89 -13.14
CA GLY A 149 -3.50 -8.18 -14.35
C GLY A 149 -2.43 -7.13 -14.69
N GLN A 150 -2.50 -5.94 -14.10
CA GLN A 150 -1.47 -4.91 -14.21
C GLN A 150 -1.05 -4.39 -12.84
N ASP A 151 -1.15 -3.08 -12.58
CA ASP A 151 -0.58 -2.47 -11.38
C ASP A 151 -1.62 -2.30 -10.27
N VAL A 152 -1.17 -2.37 -9.01
CA VAL A 152 -1.93 -1.87 -7.85
C VAL A 152 -1.30 -0.55 -7.42
N MET A 153 -2.10 0.52 -7.38
CA MET A 153 -1.67 1.85 -6.96
C MET A 153 -2.57 2.35 -5.82
N ALA A 154 -2.02 2.48 -4.62
CA ALA A 154 -2.70 3.06 -3.46
C ALA A 154 -2.06 4.42 -3.11
N SER A 155 -2.88 5.46 -3.02
CA SER A 155 -2.47 6.78 -2.52
C SER A 155 -3.43 7.20 -1.42
N LEU A 156 -3.03 7.03 -0.16
CA LEU A 156 -3.94 7.03 1.00
C LEU A 156 -3.87 8.29 1.86
N GLY A 157 -2.97 9.23 1.54
CA GLY A 157 -2.89 10.51 2.27
C GLY A 157 -2.53 10.33 3.74
N ASN A 158 -3.03 11.21 4.62
CA ASN A 158 -2.63 11.22 6.04
C ASN A 158 -3.58 10.37 6.87
N GLY A 159 -3.09 9.86 8.01
CA GLY A 159 -3.78 8.94 8.90
C GLY A 159 -3.05 7.60 8.94
N ASP A 160 -3.36 6.79 9.95
CA ASP A 160 -2.78 5.44 10.07
C ASP A 160 -3.44 4.53 9.01
N ASN A 161 -2.74 4.29 7.90
CA ASN A 161 -3.30 3.54 6.78
C ASN A 161 -2.90 2.07 6.81
N THR A 162 -3.74 1.22 6.23
CA THR A 162 -3.46 -0.22 6.08
C THR A 162 -3.58 -0.65 4.63
N THR A 163 -2.53 -1.27 4.08
CA THR A 163 -2.60 -1.96 2.78
C THR A 163 -2.24 -3.42 2.93
N SER A 164 -3.14 -4.32 2.52
CA SER A 164 -2.93 -5.78 2.55
C SER A 164 -3.09 -6.36 1.15
N ILE A 165 -2.01 -6.91 0.60
CA ILE A 165 -1.98 -7.59 -0.68
C ILE A 165 -1.82 -9.07 -0.41
N LEU A 166 -2.93 -9.80 -0.45
CA LEU A 166 -3.00 -11.24 -0.22
C LEU A 166 -3.13 -12.02 -1.53
N GLY A 167 -3.73 -11.41 -2.55
CA GLY A 167 -3.85 -11.97 -3.90
C GLY A 167 -2.68 -11.60 -4.83
N ASP A 168 -2.82 -11.96 -6.10
CA ASP A 168 -1.79 -11.79 -7.12
C ASP A 168 -1.85 -10.43 -7.83
N VAL A 169 -0.67 -9.87 -8.12
CA VAL A 169 -0.49 -8.66 -8.92
C VAL A 169 0.53 -8.94 -10.02
N ASP A 170 0.10 -9.08 -11.27
CA ASP A 170 0.98 -9.39 -12.40
C ASP A 170 2.00 -8.26 -12.67
N GLY A 171 1.61 -7.02 -12.39
CA GLY A 171 2.42 -5.81 -12.53
C GLY A 171 3.08 -5.35 -11.23
N ASN A 172 3.14 -4.04 -11.04
CA ASN A 172 3.83 -3.40 -9.92
C ASN A 172 2.87 -3.06 -8.79
N LEU A 173 3.40 -3.01 -7.58
CA LEU A 173 2.72 -2.45 -6.42
C LEU A 173 3.34 -1.09 -6.08
N ALA A 174 2.52 -0.05 -6.06
CA ALA A 174 2.92 1.30 -5.67
C ALA A 174 2.01 1.82 -4.54
N ILE A 175 2.60 2.06 -3.38
CA ILE A 175 1.92 2.59 -2.20
C ILE A 175 2.52 3.96 -1.86
N ARG A 176 1.66 4.94 -1.62
CA ARG A 176 2.04 6.27 -1.18
C ARG A 176 1.10 6.71 -0.07
N ASN A 177 1.64 6.73 1.14
CA ASN A 177 0.96 7.27 2.30
C ASN A 177 1.57 8.64 2.66
N GLY A 178 0.97 9.28 3.65
CA GLY A 178 1.29 10.61 4.19
C GLY A 178 1.80 10.49 5.62
N ASP A 179 1.33 11.36 6.50
CA ASP A 179 1.68 11.29 7.92
C ASP A 179 0.76 10.28 8.64
N GLY A 180 1.28 9.40 9.49
CA GLY A 180 0.50 8.44 10.28
C GLY A 180 1.23 7.10 10.46
N ASP A 181 0.79 6.29 11.41
CA ASP A 181 1.41 4.97 11.65
C ASP A 181 0.87 3.99 10.61
N ASP A 182 1.58 3.77 9.50
CA ASP A 182 1.08 2.91 8.43
C ASP A 182 1.46 1.44 8.58
N THR A 183 0.61 0.55 8.07
CA THR A 183 0.90 -0.88 7.96
C THR A 183 0.75 -1.35 6.51
N VAL A 184 1.77 -2.03 5.99
CA VAL A 184 1.72 -2.71 4.69
C VAL A 184 2.08 -4.17 4.84
N ALA A 185 1.21 -5.05 4.33
CA ALA A 185 1.44 -6.50 4.31
C ALA A 185 1.36 -7.06 2.89
N ILE A 186 2.36 -7.88 2.52
CA ILE A 186 2.36 -8.72 1.32
C ILE A 186 2.28 -10.17 1.79
N GLY A 187 1.13 -10.80 1.60
CA GLY A 187 0.78 -12.12 2.15
C GLY A 187 1.61 -13.26 1.59
N GLU A 188 1.68 -14.38 2.32
CA GLU A 188 2.51 -15.55 1.99
C GLU A 188 2.23 -16.12 0.59
N GLU A 189 0.95 -16.18 0.20
CA GLU A 189 0.53 -16.72 -1.10
C GLU A 189 0.62 -15.68 -2.23
N SER A 190 0.80 -14.39 -1.92
CA SER A 190 0.78 -13.33 -2.91
C SER A 190 2.01 -13.34 -3.82
N VAL A 191 1.79 -13.11 -5.12
CA VAL A 191 2.85 -12.91 -6.11
C VAL A 191 2.73 -11.53 -6.75
N ILE A 192 3.79 -10.72 -6.60
CA ILE A 192 3.97 -9.46 -7.32
C ILE A 192 4.93 -9.69 -8.49
N GLY A 193 4.41 -9.76 -9.72
CA GLY A 193 5.19 -10.02 -10.94
C GLY A 193 6.12 -8.86 -11.36
N GLY A 194 5.88 -7.67 -10.82
CA GLY A 194 6.67 -6.46 -11.00
C GLY A 194 7.56 -6.11 -9.81
N GLY A 195 7.80 -4.82 -9.64
CA GLY A 195 8.52 -4.27 -8.49
C GLY A 195 7.57 -3.63 -7.49
N VAL A 196 8.05 -3.49 -6.27
CA VAL A 196 7.31 -2.83 -5.18
C VAL A 196 7.99 -1.50 -4.85
N ARG A 197 7.16 -0.45 -4.74
CA ARG A 197 7.58 0.87 -4.27
C ARG A 197 6.63 1.35 -3.19
N MET A 198 7.16 1.64 -2.01
CA MET A 198 6.38 2.19 -0.90
C MET A 198 7.03 3.50 -0.46
N GLY A 199 6.24 4.56 -0.42
CA GLY A 199 6.52 5.75 0.37
C GLY A 199 5.58 5.73 1.56
N LEU A 200 6.13 5.48 2.75
CA LEU A 200 5.37 5.34 3.99
C LEU A 200 5.07 6.73 4.57
N GLY A 201 6.03 7.66 4.54
CA GLY A 201 5.81 9.00 5.08
C GLY A 201 6.19 9.04 6.56
N ASP A 202 5.73 10.07 7.27
CA ASP A 202 6.04 10.25 8.70
C ASP A 202 5.12 9.38 9.57
N GLY A 203 5.47 9.09 10.81
CA GLY A 203 4.79 8.11 11.67
C GLY A 203 5.51 6.76 11.74
N ALA A 204 5.15 5.93 12.73
CA ALA A 204 5.82 4.68 13.01
C ALA A 204 5.29 3.57 12.10
N ASN A 205 5.97 3.30 10.98
CA ASN A 205 5.43 2.42 9.94
C ASN A 205 5.88 0.97 10.11
N THR A 206 5.05 0.04 9.66
CA THR A 206 5.34 -1.40 9.64
C THR A 206 5.16 -1.97 8.23
N VAL A 207 6.16 -2.68 7.73
CA VAL A 207 6.11 -3.40 6.45
C VAL A 207 6.48 -4.86 6.65
N ASP A 208 5.54 -5.76 6.37
CA ASP A 208 5.76 -7.20 6.38
C ASP A 208 5.67 -7.77 4.96
N VAL A 209 6.74 -8.42 4.53
CA VAL A 209 6.81 -9.13 3.25
C VAL A 209 6.91 -10.62 3.52
N SER A 210 5.86 -11.36 3.18
CA SER A 210 5.78 -12.83 3.30
C SER A 210 5.76 -13.52 1.94
N GLY A 211 5.26 -12.84 0.91
CA GLY A 211 5.09 -13.38 -0.45
C GLY A 211 6.29 -13.19 -1.37
N GLN A 212 6.02 -13.25 -2.69
CA GLN A 212 7.03 -13.18 -3.74
C GLN A 212 6.99 -11.85 -4.49
N ILE A 213 8.15 -11.24 -4.70
CA ILE A 213 8.36 -10.05 -5.51
C ILE A 213 9.36 -10.38 -6.61
N ALA A 214 8.93 -10.37 -7.86
CA ALA A 214 9.75 -10.79 -8.99
C ALA A 214 10.84 -9.77 -9.39
N ARG A 215 10.78 -8.53 -8.88
CA ARG A 215 11.77 -7.48 -9.13
C ARG A 215 12.22 -6.81 -7.83
N ASP A 216 12.48 -5.50 -7.89
CA ASP A 216 13.03 -4.73 -6.78
C ASP A 216 11.95 -4.40 -5.73
N LEU A 217 12.33 -4.43 -4.46
CA LEU A 217 11.61 -3.84 -3.33
C LEU A 217 12.27 -2.50 -2.96
N ASN A 218 11.54 -1.40 -3.06
CA ASN A 218 12.04 -0.06 -2.70
C ASN A 218 11.12 0.56 -1.65
N LEU A 219 11.68 0.86 -0.48
CA LEU A 219 10.98 1.37 0.69
C LEU A 219 11.57 2.72 1.06
N ARG A 220 10.70 3.68 1.36
CA ARG A 220 11.09 4.99 1.87
C ARG A 220 10.20 5.37 3.06
N GLY A 221 10.84 5.50 4.21
CA GLY A 221 10.29 5.98 5.47
C GLY A 221 10.34 7.50 5.62
N GLY A 222 9.92 7.94 6.81
CA GLY A 222 9.80 9.33 7.24
C GLY A 222 10.83 9.71 8.29
N GLY A 223 10.40 10.35 9.38
CA GLY A 223 11.26 10.77 10.48
C GLY A 223 10.99 10.06 11.82
N ASP A 224 10.15 9.04 11.82
CA ASP A 224 9.75 8.27 13.00
C ASP A 224 10.11 6.78 12.81
N ASP A 225 9.97 5.98 13.87
CA ASP A 225 10.45 4.59 13.93
C ASP A 225 9.79 3.67 12.89
N ASP A 226 10.55 3.21 11.90
CA ASP A 226 10.04 2.23 10.92
C ASP A 226 10.47 0.79 11.25
N THR A 227 9.58 -0.17 11.05
CA THR A 227 9.86 -1.62 11.13
C THR A 227 9.63 -2.31 9.78
N ILE A 228 10.65 -3.00 9.28
CA ILE A 228 10.57 -3.81 8.05
C ILE A 228 10.94 -5.26 8.35
N SER A 229 10.07 -6.19 7.96
CA SER A 229 10.30 -7.63 8.05
C SER A 229 10.21 -8.27 6.66
N ILE A 230 11.28 -8.93 6.20
CA ILE A 230 11.24 -9.85 5.06
C ILE A 230 11.25 -11.26 5.62
N LEU A 231 10.07 -11.89 5.71
CA LEU A 231 9.89 -13.15 6.46
C LEU A 231 10.52 -14.37 5.77
N ALA A 232 10.63 -15.47 6.50
CA ALA A 232 11.44 -16.64 6.14
C ALA A 232 11.14 -17.26 4.75
N GLU A 233 9.90 -17.21 4.29
CA GLU A 233 9.49 -17.77 3.01
C GLU A 233 9.40 -16.72 1.89
N ALA A 234 9.60 -15.44 2.23
CA ALA A 234 9.54 -14.36 1.27
C ALA A 234 10.70 -14.40 0.28
N ILE A 235 10.42 -14.03 -0.97
CA ILE A 235 11.42 -13.95 -2.04
C ILE A 235 11.34 -12.58 -2.71
N VAL A 236 12.40 -11.80 -2.62
CA VAL A 236 12.62 -10.61 -3.45
C VAL A 236 13.66 -10.97 -4.51
N ALA A 237 13.24 -11.29 -5.73
CA ALA A 237 14.15 -11.74 -6.78
C ALA A 237 15.10 -10.61 -7.25
N GLY A 238 14.71 -9.34 -7.08
CA GLY A 238 15.49 -8.16 -7.43
C GLY A 238 16.37 -7.65 -6.30
N ASN A 239 16.57 -6.33 -6.27
CA ASN A 239 17.26 -5.64 -5.19
C ASN A 239 16.28 -5.20 -4.10
N THR A 240 16.76 -5.16 -2.86
CA THR A 240 16.05 -4.52 -1.75
C THR A 240 16.73 -3.21 -1.41
N ARG A 241 15.98 -2.11 -1.38
CA ARG A 241 16.45 -0.79 -0.95
C ARG A 241 15.51 -0.23 0.11
N ALA A 242 16.03 0.01 1.31
CA ALA A 242 15.33 0.69 2.40
C ALA A 242 16.05 1.99 2.74
N SER A 243 15.30 3.10 2.75
CA SER A 243 15.76 4.42 3.20
C SER A 243 14.75 4.94 4.22
N LEU A 244 15.01 4.76 5.51
CA LEU A 244 13.99 4.93 6.56
C LEU A 244 14.04 6.29 7.24
N GLY A 245 15.00 7.13 6.86
CA GLY A 245 15.04 8.50 7.35
C GLY A 245 15.51 8.55 8.81
N ASP A 246 14.93 9.46 9.58
CA ASP A 246 15.24 9.62 11.01
C ASP A 246 14.36 8.65 11.84
N GLY A 247 14.73 8.35 13.09
CA GLY A 247 13.96 7.47 13.97
C GLY A 247 14.65 6.14 14.31
N ASP A 248 14.16 5.43 15.32
CA ASP A 248 14.73 4.16 15.79
C ASP A 248 14.26 3.01 14.88
N ASN A 249 14.92 2.88 13.72
CA ASN A 249 14.47 1.97 12.68
C ASN A 249 14.90 0.52 12.91
N THR A 250 14.06 -0.43 12.49
CA THR A 250 14.36 -1.87 12.52
C THR A 250 14.16 -2.50 11.15
N MET A 251 15.15 -3.25 10.66
CA MET A 251 15.02 -4.10 9.48
C MET A 251 15.48 -5.52 9.79
N ALA A 252 14.56 -6.47 9.70
CA ALA A 252 14.84 -7.90 9.83
C ALA A 252 14.66 -8.62 8.48
N ILE A 253 15.65 -9.41 8.09
CA ILE A 253 15.59 -10.28 6.93
C ILE A 253 15.72 -11.72 7.40
N ASP A 254 14.69 -12.53 7.11
CA ASP A 254 14.66 -13.99 7.26
C ASP A 254 14.53 -14.69 5.89
N GLY A 255 14.03 -13.99 4.86
CA GLY A 255 13.79 -14.52 3.53
C GLY A 255 14.97 -14.42 2.55
N THR A 256 14.67 -14.53 1.25
CA THR A 256 15.67 -14.49 0.18
C THR A 256 15.65 -13.17 -0.59
N ILE A 257 16.81 -12.56 -0.78
CA ILE A 257 17.04 -11.42 -1.69
C ILE A 257 17.97 -11.88 -2.81
N GLY A 258 17.46 -11.89 -4.04
CA GLY A 258 18.17 -12.42 -5.21
C GLY A 258 19.27 -11.52 -5.78
N ASN A 259 19.41 -10.28 -5.29
CA ASN A 259 20.52 -9.38 -5.65
C ASN A 259 20.98 -8.57 -4.42
N ASP A 260 21.19 -7.26 -4.57
CA ASP A 260 21.76 -6.42 -3.54
C ASP A 260 20.74 -6.07 -2.45
N LEU A 261 21.21 -6.00 -1.21
CA LEU A 261 20.55 -5.30 -0.11
C LEU A 261 21.22 -3.95 0.11
N ARG A 262 20.43 -2.87 0.12
CA ARG A 262 20.88 -1.54 0.51
C ARG A 262 19.99 -0.98 1.61
N TYR A 263 20.62 -0.61 2.71
CA TYR A 263 19.97 0.06 3.82
C TYR A 263 20.61 1.42 4.06
N GLN A 264 19.78 2.42 4.32
CA GLN A 264 20.20 3.74 4.73
C GLN A 264 19.27 4.27 5.83
N GLY A 265 19.79 4.34 7.05
CA GLY A 265 19.22 5.16 8.11
C GLY A 265 19.95 6.50 8.22
N LEU A 266 19.25 7.49 8.78
CA LEU A 266 19.77 8.82 9.02
C LEU A 266 20.09 8.98 10.50
N ASP A 267 19.40 9.86 11.23
CA ASP A 267 19.61 10.06 12.66
C ASP A 267 18.94 8.94 13.49
N ASP A 268 19.26 8.87 14.78
CA ASP A 268 18.73 7.89 15.76
C ASP A 268 19.16 6.42 15.55
N ASP A 269 18.66 5.48 16.37
CA ASP A 269 19.24 4.14 16.54
C ASP A 269 18.70 3.14 15.50
N ASP A 270 19.52 2.74 14.53
CA ASP A 270 19.13 1.73 13.54
C ASP A 270 19.51 0.30 13.97
N ASN A 271 18.58 -0.65 13.85
CA ASN A 271 18.78 -2.08 14.08
C ASN A 271 18.57 -2.89 12.78
N VAL A 272 19.63 -3.48 12.24
CA VAL A 272 19.57 -4.32 11.02
C VAL A 272 19.99 -5.74 11.31
N ALA A 273 19.09 -6.70 11.08
CA ALA A 273 19.34 -8.12 11.31
C ALA A 273 19.18 -8.93 10.01
N ILE A 274 20.25 -9.62 9.60
CA ILE A 274 20.24 -10.63 8.54
C ILE A 274 20.25 -11.99 9.24
N ASN A 275 19.07 -12.53 9.53
CA ASN A 275 18.88 -13.69 10.39
C ASN A 275 19.38 -14.99 9.74
N ALA A 276 19.50 -16.06 10.52
CA ALA A 276 20.09 -17.33 10.11
C ALA A 276 19.45 -17.98 8.87
N ASN A 277 18.16 -17.73 8.61
CA ASN A 277 17.47 -18.26 7.44
C ASN A 277 17.65 -17.39 6.18
N ALA A 278 18.15 -16.16 6.33
CA ALA A 278 18.26 -15.23 5.24
C ALA A 278 19.31 -15.66 4.22
N THR A 279 19.02 -15.43 2.95
CA THR A 279 19.97 -15.58 1.85
C THR A 279 19.98 -14.31 1.01
N ILE A 280 21.17 -13.72 0.81
CA ILE A 280 21.38 -12.55 -0.05
C ILE A 280 22.38 -12.94 -1.13
N ASP A 281 21.94 -13.01 -2.38
CA ASP A 281 22.76 -13.45 -3.51
C ASP A 281 23.76 -12.37 -3.98
N GLY A 282 23.48 -11.10 -3.69
CA GLY A 282 24.30 -9.95 -4.08
C GLY A 282 25.07 -9.31 -2.93
N ASP A 283 25.40 -8.03 -3.12
CA ASP A 283 26.14 -7.24 -2.15
C ASP A 283 25.20 -6.70 -1.05
N VAL A 284 25.71 -6.61 0.18
CA VAL A 284 25.06 -5.94 1.30
C VAL A 284 25.77 -4.63 1.55
N LYS A 285 25.02 -3.53 1.47
CA LYS A 285 25.52 -2.20 1.81
C LYS A 285 24.63 -1.52 2.84
N LEU A 286 25.18 -1.28 4.03
CA LEU A 286 24.50 -0.59 5.12
C LEU A 286 25.19 0.76 5.37
N THR A 287 24.42 1.83 5.42
CA THR A 287 24.88 3.16 5.83
C THR A 287 24.04 3.62 7.01
N LEU A 288 24.68 3.73 8.16
CA LEU A 288 24.06 3.96 9.47
C LEU A 288 24.61 5.29 9.99
N SER A 289 23.79 6.34 10.07
CA SER A 289 24.33 7.69 10.29
C SER A 289 24.41 8.06 11.77
N GLY A 290 23.40 8.70 12.35
CA GLY A 290 23.33 9.05 13.77
C GLY A 290 23.13 7.83 14.67
N GLY A 291 22.78 8.08 15.94
CA GLY A 291 22.43 7.04 16.92
C GLY A 291 23.53 6.04 17.32
N ASP A 292 23.11 5.08 18.14
CA ASP A 292 23.81 3.88 18.56
C ASP A 292 23.26 2.69 17.77
N ASN A 293 23.89 2.39 16.62
CA ASN A 293 23.37 1.42 15.66
C ASN A 293 23.81 -0.01 15.99
N ALA A 294 22.98 -0.98 15.61
CA ALA A 294 23.29 -2.41 15.72
C ALA A 294 23.07 -3.15 14.41
N VAL A 295 24.07 -3.93 14.00
CA VAL A 295 23.98 -4.87 12.87
C VAL A 295 24.27 -6.28 13.35
N ILE A 296 23.38 -7.21 13.02
CA ILE A 296 23.56 -8.65 13.25
C ILE A 296 23.55 -9.37 11.90
N ILE A 297 24.55 -10.21 11.66
CA ILE A 297 24.64 -11.06 10.48
C ILE A 297 24.79 -12.52 10.90
N ASP A 298 23.73 -13.28 10.69
CA ASP A 298 23.64 -14.72 10.97
C ASP A 298 23.39 -15.55 9.70
N GLY A 299 22.88 -14.92 8.63
CA GLY A 299 22.50 -15.57 7.37
C GLY A 299 23.64 -15.82 6.37
N THR A 300 23.25 -16.13 5.13
CA THR A 300 24.17 -16.34 4.00
C THR A 300 24.19 -15.12 3.09
N ILE A 301 25.39 -14.63 2.77
CA ILE A 301 25.64 -13.51 1.86
C ILE A 301 26.68 -13.96 0.82
N HIS A 302 26.28 -14.01 -0.44
CA HIS A 302 27.15 -14.44 -1.54
C HIS A 302 28.04 -13.31 -2.09
N GLY A 303 27.69 -12.05 -1.82
CA GLY A 303 28.45 -10.86 -2.24
C GLY A 303 29.33 -10.26 -1.15
N THR A 304 29.67 -8.99 -1.37
CA THR A 304 30.46 -8.15 -0.46
C THR A 304 29.58 -7.57 0.64
N VAL A 305 30.11 -7.47 1.85
CA VAL A 305 29.48 -6.76 2.97
C VAL A 305 30.22 -5.45 3.20
N ASP A 306 29.56 -4.33 2.93
CA ASP A 306 30.04 -2.97 3.23
C ASP A 306 29.16 -2.33 4.29
N ILE A 307 29.70 -2.14 5.50
CA ILE A 307 29.02 -1.44 6.59
C ILE A 307 29.78 -0.16 6.91
N LEU A 308 29.10 0.96 6.77
CA LEU A 308 29.59 2.28 7.13
C LEU A 308 28.72 2.85 8.24
N SER A 309 29.34 3.24 9.35
CA SER A 309 28.63 3.91 10.43
C SER A 309 29.36 5.18 10.91
N ALA A 310 28.64 6.10 11.56
CA ALA A 310 29.23 7.36 12.01
C ALA A 310 29.74 7.36 13.45
N HIS A 311 29.30 6.43 14.30
CA HIS A 311 29.62 6.39 15.72
C HIS A 311 30.55 5.21 16.05
N GLU A 312 31.47 5.41 16.99
CA GLU A 312 32.41 4.36 17.41
C GLU A 312 31.77 3.33 18.35
N ASP A 313 30.62 3.69 18.92
CA ASP A 313 29.82 2.84 19.82
C ASP A 313 28.85 1.93 19.04
N ASP A 314 28.73 2.09 17.72
CA ASP A 314 27.93 1.20 16.88
C ASP A 314 28.46 -0.23 16.93
N THR A 315 27.55 -1.19 16.90
CA THR A 315 27.87 -2.61 17.03
C THR A 315 27.63 -3.36 15.72
N VAL A 316 28.58 -4.24 15.37
CA VAL A 316 28.42 -5.19 14.27
C VAL A 316 28.80 -6.56 14.79
N GLU A 317 27.82 -7.46 14.84
CA GLU A 317 27.99 -8.86 15.18
C GLU A 317 27.83 -9.72 13.92
N ILE A 318 28.83 -10.56 13.66
CA ILE A 318 28.77 -11.58 12.60
C ILE A 318 28.91 -12.92 13.29
N SER A 319 27.88 -13.74 13.25
CA SER A 319 27.86 -15.05 13.89
C SER A 319 28.90 -16.00 13.28
N ASP A 320 29.38 -16.94 14.11
CA ASP A 320 30.24 -18.04 13.66
C ASP A 320 29.53 -18.97 12.65
N GLU A 321 28.19 -18.91 12.58
CA GLU A 321 27.36 -19.68 11.65
C GLU A 321 27.06 -18.92 10.35
N ALA A 322 27.31 -17.61 10.30
CA ALA A 322 27.10 -16.81 9.10
C ALA A 322 28.06 -17.23 7.98
N ASN A 323 27.59 -17.20 6.73
CA ASN A 323 28.42 -17.47 5.55
C ASN A 323 28.53 -16.23 4.67
N VAL A 324 29.68 -15.58 4.65
CA VAL A 324 29.98 -14.44 3.76
C VAL A 324 31.05 -14.87 2.76
N ASP A 325 30.65 -15.02 1.49
CA ASP A 325 31.55 -15.49 0.43
C ASP A 325 32.48 -14.36 -0.09
N GLY A 326 32.03 -13.11 -0.01
CA GLY A 326 32.76 -11.93 -0.49
C GLY A 326 33.68 -11.27 0.55
N GLU A 327 34.09 -10.04 0.26
CA GLU A 327 34.87 -9.23 1.21
C GLU A 327 33.95 -8.66 2.32
N THR A 328 34.50 -8.49 3.52
CA THR A 328 33.82 -7.83 4.64
C THR A 328 34.56 -6.56 5.01
N ASN A 329 33.95 -5.41 4.71
CA ASN A 329 34.49 -4.08 4.96
C ASN A 329 33.67 -3.39 6.04
N LEU A 330 34.22 -3.32 7.25
CA LEU A 330 33.59 -2.68 8.40
C LEU A 330 34.28 -1.34 8.66
N ALA A 331 33.55 -0.25 8.43
CA ALA A 331 34.00 1.13 8.65
C ALA A 331 33.17 1.78 9.77
N VAL A 332 33.17 1.13 10.94
CA VAL A 332 32.45 1.57 12.14
C VAL A 332 33.10 2.84 12.70
N GLY A 333 32.31 3.89 12.89
CA GLY A 333 32.77 5.20 13.38
C GLY A 333 33.55 6.06 12.37
N GLU A 334 33.66 5.65 11.09
CA GLU A 334 34.50 6.33 10.11
C GLU A 334 33.77 7.38 9.24
N GLN A 335 32.44 7.44 9.26
CA GLN A 335 31.67 8.32 8.35
C GLN A 335 32.02 9.81 8.51
N ARG A 336 32.26 10.26 9.75
CA ARG A 336 32.62 11.67 10.05
C ARG A 336 33.98 12.08 9.50
N GLU A 337 34.92 11.15 9.30
CA GLU A 337 36.23 11.48 8.75
C GLU A 337 36.18 11.75 7.24
N ARG A 338 35.26 11.11 6.51
CA ARG A 338 35.16 11.27 5.04
C ARG A 338 34.60 12.64 4.65
N GLU A 339 33.54 13.11 5.32
CA GLU A 339 32.98 14.44 5.06
C GLU A 339 33.98 15.57 5.37
N GLN A 340 34.73 15.44 6.47
CA GLN A 340 35.77 16.42 6.82
C GLN A 340 36.93 16.43 5.82
N THR A 341 37.29 15.26 5.28
CA THR A 341 38.40 15.13 4.32
C THR A 341 38.04 15.71 2.95
N ASP A 342 36.81 15.50 2.49
CA ASP A 342 36.33 16.04 1.22
C ASP A 342 36.10 17.55 1.27
N HIS A 343 35.62 18.09 2.40
CA HIS A 343 35.59 19.54 2.60
C HIS A 343 36.98 20.18 2.64
N ARG A 344 37.99 19.51 3.20
CA ARG A 344 39.38 19.99 3.18
C ARG A 344 39.96 19.99 1.77
N ARG A 345 39.68 18.96 0.95
CA ARG A 345 40.11 18.90 -0.46
C ARG A 345 39.44 19.98 -1.31
N ALA A 346 38.14 20.20 -1.13
CA ALA A 346 37.40 21.26 -1.84
C ALA A 346 37.90 22.67 -1.48
N ARG A 347 38.23 22.93 -0.21
CA ARG A 347 38.83 24.21 0.21
C ARG A 347 40.24 24.40 -0.36
N HIS A 348 41.05 23.34 -0.43
CA HIS A 348 42.38 23.42 -1.05
C HIS A 348 42.35 23.63 -2.57
N GLN A 349 41.36 23.08 -3.27
CA GLN A 349 41.20 23.32 -4.72
C GLN A 349 40.72 24.75 -5.00
N ARG A 350 39.77 25.30 -4.22
CA ARG A 350 39.32 26.70 -4.39
C ARG A 350 40.41 27.72 -4.07
N ALA A 351 41.30 27.45 -3.12
CA ALA A 351 42.44 28.32 -2.85
C ALA A 351 43.48 28.37 -3.99
N ARG A 352 43.56 27.32 -4.83
CA ARG A 352 44.48 27.28 -5.98
C ARG A 352 43.93 27.97 -7.23
N THR A 353 42.61 28.10 -7.38
CA THR A 353 42.00 28.75 -8.56
C THR A 353 41.98 30.28 -8.47
N ALA A 354 42.20 30.87 -7.28
CA ALA A 354 42.22 32.33 -7.09
C ALA A 354 43.60 32.99 -7.29
N GLN A 355 44.60 32.26 -7.80
CA GLN A 355 45.97 32.77 -8.05
C GLN A 355 46.34 32.85 -9.53
N TYR A 356 45.37 32.80 -10.45
CA TYR A 356 45.55 33.04 -11.88
C TYR A 356 44.58 34.10 -12.39
#